data_AF-A0A522ST27-F1
#
_entry.id   AF-A0A522ST27-F1
#
_cell.length_a   1.000
_cell.length_b   1.000
_cell.length_c   1.000
_cell.angle_alpha   90.00
_cell.angle_beta   90.00
_cell.angle_gamma   90.00
#
_symmetry.space_group_name_H-M   'P 1'
#
loop_
_entity.id
_entity.type
_entity.pdbx_description
1 polymer ?
#
loop_
_entity_poly.entity_id
_entity_poly.type
_entity_poly.pdbx_seq_one_letter_code
_entity_poly.pdbx_strand_id
1 'polypeptide(L)'
;MIKFSATYLPTTLFSLKSSNATNSGAKSLFLPSPYAIKMAILNQAITIGGELSNLEKKKSKEFVYIRDAQIGYYLPKGIGFCTNNSFVKILKPAREGEGFQQTVAFREYLHITKELEIIFGVESEDAKIYLGRFLHKISYFGKRGCFFQFIKYSDEPSESNVKPFDPDLNVFGLIEEHDDFDSSLTFEQVNNFSSKNTKRKKEILILPLENISSSKSFSFYKLS
;
A
#
# COMPACT_ATOMS: atom_id res chain seq x y z
N MET A 1 -15.58 -16.99 -0.20
CA MET A 1 -14.79 -15.80 -0.56
C MET A 1 -14.03 -16.10 -1.83
N ILE A 2 -14.23 -15.32 -2.88
CA ILE A 2 -13.58 -15.48 -4.18
C ILE A 2 -12.23 -14.79 -4.10
N LYS A 3 -11.18 -15.44 -4.60
CA LYS A 3 -9.82 -14.88 -4.62
C LYS A 3 -9.34 -14.71 -6.05
N PHE A 4 -8.59 -13.64 -6.29
CA PHE A 4 -7.89 -13.36 -7.54
C PHE A 4 -6.68 -12.46 -7.22
N SER A 5 -5.79 -12.23 -8.18
CA SER A 5 -4.63 -11.38 -7.97
C SER A 5 -4.24 -10.55 -9.18
N ALA A 6 -3.41 -9.55 -8.91
CA ALA A 6 -2.65 -8.85 -9.92
C ALA A 6 -1.18 -8.76 -9.50
N THR A 7 -0.29 -9.03 -10.44
CA THR A 7 1.16 -8.93 -10.26
C THR A 7 1.65 -7.58 -10.74
N TYR A 8 2.48 -6.92 -9.93
CA TYR A 8 3.08 -5.63 -10.25
C TYR A 8 4.60 -5.67 -10.09
N LEU A 9 5.30 -5.07 -11.04
CA LEU A 9 6.73 -4.84 -10.99
C LEU A 9 7.02 -3.40 -10.52
N PRO A 10 7.70 -3.20 -9.38
CA PRO A 10 8.18 -1.87 -8.99
C PRO A 10 9.22 -1.38 -10.00
N THR A 11 8.97 -0.23 -10.63
CA THR A 11 9.87 0.34 -11.66
C THR A 11 10.71 1.50 -11.14
N THR A 12 10.44 1.95 -9.92
CA THR A 12 11.20 2.99 -9.21
C THR A 12 11.34 2.64 -7.73
N LEU A 13 12.13 3.43 -6.99
CA LEU A 13 12.19 3.33 -5.55
C LEU A 13 10.81 3.55 -4.89
N PHE A 14 10.47 2.66 -3.98
CA PHE A 14 9.24 2.69 -3.20
C PHE A 14 9.44 3.45 -1.89
N SER A 15 8.42 4.16 -1.42
CA SER A 15 8.41 4.80 -0.11
C SER A 15 6.97 5.07 0.31
N LEU A 16 6.55 4.43 1.39
CA LEU A 16 5.26 4.64 2.02
C LEU A 16 5.47 4.70 3.53
N LYS A 17 5.23 5.86 4.12
CA LYS A 17 5.43 6.03 5.57
C LYS A 17 4.35 5.28 6.34
N SER A 18 4.72 4.71 7.48
CA SER A 18 3.75 4.31 8.50
C SER A 18 2.92 5.52 8.96
N SER A 19 1.64 5.30 9.25
CA SER A 19 0.70 6.34 9.68
C SER A 19 1.02 6.95 11.04
N ASN A 20 1.77 6.24 11.89
CA ASN A 20 2.24 6.75 13.18
C ASN A 20 3.49 7.63 13.06
N ALA A 21 4.11 7.71 11.87
CA ALA A 21 5.39 8.35 11.70
C ALA A 21 5.26 9.87 11.47
N THR A 22 6.23 10.63 11.97
CA THR A 22 6.27 12.09 11.79
C THR A 22 6.70 12.46 10.38
N ASN A 23 6.34 13.67 9.93
CA ASN A 23 6.76 14.17 8.63
C ASN A 23 8.28 14.35 8.47
N SER A 24 8.99 14.54 9.58
CA SER A 24 10.46 14.74 9.66
C SER A 24 11.27 13.45 9.64
N GLY A 25 10.68 12.32 10.04
CA GLY A 25 11.38 11.05 9.98
C GLY A 25 10.43 9.87 10.11
N ALA A 26 10.45 9.04 9.08
CA ALA A 26 9.62 7.85 8.96
C ALA A 26 10.38 6.77 8.21
N LYS A 27 10.34 5.55 8.72
CA LYS A 27 10.66 4.36 7.95
C LYS A 27 9.54 4.10 6.93
N SER A 28 9.92 3.50 5.81
CA SER A 28 9.00 3.05 4.78
C SER A 28 8.53 1.65 5.10
N LEU A 29 7.24 1.42 4.88
CA LEU A 29 6.67 0.07 4.78
C LEU A 29 7.30 -0.65 3.59
N PHE A 30 7.40 -1.98 3.68
CA PHE A 30 8.03 -2.79 2.65
C PHE A 30 7.08 -3.08 1.48
N LEU A 31 5.78 -2.96 1.74
CA LEU A 31 4.70 -3.20 0.79
C LEU A 31 3.75 -2.00 0.79
N PRO A 32 3.03 -1.74 -0.31
CA PRO A 32 1.85 -0.90 -0.27
C PRO A 32 0.90 -1.38 0.82
N SER A 33 0.33 -0.48 1.62
CA SER A 33 -0.68 -0.89 2.60
C SER A 33 -2.01 -1.24 1.90
N PRO A 34 -2.85 -2.09 2.50
CA PRO A 34 -4.21 -2.33 2.01
C PRO A 34 -4.99 -1.04 1.75
N TYR A 35 -4.87 -0.06 2.65
CA TYR A 35 -5.44 1.28 2.47
C TYR A 35 -4.95 1.95 1.17
N ALA A 36 -3.64 1.93 0.91
CA ALA A 36 -3.06 2.56 -0.28
C ALA A 36 -3.52 1.88 -1.58
N ILE A 37 -3.70 0.56 -1.56
CA ILE A 37 -4.22 -0.22 -2.68
C ILE A 37 -5.70 0.12 -2.95
N LYS A 38 -6.53 0.14 -1.90
CA LYS A 38 -7.94 0.53 -2.01
C LYS A 38 -8.11 1.96 -2.50
N MET A 39 -7.28 2.89 -2.01
CA MET A 39 -7.25 4.27 -2.51
C MET A 39 -6.81 4.36 -3.97
N ALA A 40 -5.87 3.52 -4.41
CA ALA A 40 -5.46 3.49 -5.82
C ALA A 40 -6.60 3.01 -6.73
N ILE A 41 -7.32 1.95 -6.33
CA ILE A 41 -8.51 1.47 -7.05
C ILE A 41 -9.59 2.54 -7.09
N LEU A 42 -9.88 3.17 -5.95
CA LEU A 42 -10.86 4.26 -5.86
C LEU A 42 -10.50 5.41 -6.80
N ASN A 43 -9.22 5.80 -6.83
CA ASN A 43 -8.75 6.84 -7.74
C ASN A 43 -8.98 6.44 -9.20
N GLN A 44 -8.62 5.22 -9.62
CA GLN A 44 -8.85 4.78 -11.00
C GLN A 44 -10.34 4.67 -11.36
N ALA A 45 -11.17 4.24 -10.42
CA ALA A 45 -12.62 4.20 -10.60
C ALA A 45 -13.20 5.60 -10.86
N ILE A 46 -12.70 6.63 -10.17
CA ILE A 46 -13.12 8.01 -10.39
C ILE A 46 -12.54 8.56 -11.69
N THR A 47 -11.21 8.53 -11.84
CA THR A 47 -10.52 9.28 -12.90
C THR A 47 -10.64 8.64 -14.27
N ILE A 48 -10.74 7.31 -14.34
CA ILE A 48 -10.86 6.58 -15.62
C ILE A 48 -12.23 5.92 -15.74
N GLY A 49 -12.80 5.42 -14.64
CA GLY A 49 -14.12 4.79 -14.66
C GLY A 49 -15.29 5.78 -14.74
N GLY A 50 -15.09 7.05 -14.33
CA GLY A 50 -16.17 8.02 -14.21
C GLY A 50 -17.20 7.67 -13.12
N GLU A 51 -16.82 6.82 -12.16
CA GLU A 51 -17.75 6.19 -11.19
C GLU A 51 -18.09 7.10 -9.99
N LEU A 52 -17.71 8.39 -10.00
CA LEU A 52 -17.90 9.29 -8.86
C LEU A 52 -19.36 9.34 -8.38
N SER A 53 -20.30 9.48 -9.32
CA SER A 53 -21.74 9.56 -9.01
C SER A 53 -22.29 8.26 -8.41
N ASN A 54 -21.69 7.11 -8.73
CA ASN A 54 -22.07 5.82 -8.13
C ASN A 54 -21.47 5.68 -6.73
N LEU A 55 -20.21 6.06 -6.55
CA LEU A 55 -19.48 5.99 -5.29
C LEU A 55 -20.06 6.93 -4.20
N GLU A 56 -20.59 8.08 -4.61
CA GLU A 56 -21.23 9.05 -3.70
C GLU A 56 -22.61 8.61 -3.20
N LYS A 57 -23.25 7.64 -3.86
CA LYS A 57 -24.56 7.14 -3.42
C LYS A 57 -24.46 6.57 -2.00
N LYS A 58 -25.44 6.91 -1.17
CA LYS A 58 -25.58 6.30 0.15
C LYS A 58 -25.70 4.78 0.00
N LYS A 59 -24.83 4.02 0.68
CA LYS A 59 -24.71 2.55 0.53
C LYS A 59 -24.34 2.10 -0.89
N SER A 60 -23.49 2.86 -1.60
CA SER A 60 -22.90 2.44 -2.87
C SER A 60 -22.32 1.04 -2.78
N LYS A 61 -22.76 0.16 -3.68
CA LYS A 61 -22.22 -1.20 -3.78
C LYS A 61 -20.78 -1.18 -4.27
N GLU A 62 -20.47 -0.28 -5.19
CA GLU A 62 -19.15 -0.06 -5.77
C GLU A 62 -18.13 0.34 -4.70
N PHE A 63 -18.52 1.25 -3.80
CA PHE A 63 -17.66 1.62 -2.68
C PHE A 63 -17.46 0.46 -1.70
N VAL A 64 -18.52 -0.30 -1.42
CA VAL A 64 -18.46 -1.51 -0.59
C VAL A 64 -17.51 -2.55 -1.18
N TYR A 65 -17.54 -2.77 -2.49
CA TYR A 65 -16.61 -3.70 -3.18
C TYR A 65 -15.14 -3.32 -2.95
N ILE A 66 -14.81 -2.03 -2.96
CA ILE A 66 -13.45 -1.54 -2.68
C ILE A 66 -13.13 -1.65 -1.18
N ARG A 67 -14.05 -1.21 -0.32
CA ARG A 67 -13.85 -1.14 1.13
C ARG A 67 -13.64 -2.51 1.74
N ASP A 68 -14.46 -3.48 1.36
CA ASP A 68 -14.50 -4.80 1.99
C ASP A 68 -13.58 -5.83 1.32
N ALA A 69 -12.92 -5.46 0.21
CA ALA A 69 -11.88 -6.28 -0.40
C ALA A 69 -10.76 -6.58 0.63
N GLN A 70 -10.51 -7.85 0.87
CA GLN A 70 -9.37 -8.30 1.67
C GLN A 70 -8.11 -8.28 0.81
N ILE A 71 -7.03 -7.74 1.35
CA ILE A 71 -5.77 -7.61 0.63
C ILE A 71 -4.74 -8.56 1.24
N GLY A 72 -4.16 -9.42 0.42
CA GLY A 72 -3.04 -10.29 0.75
C GLY A 72 -1.87 -10.07 -0.19
N TYR A 73 -0.73 -10.70 0.13
CA TYR A 73 0.49 -10.55 -0.66
C TYR A 73 1.19 -11.89 -0.80
N TYR A 74 1.64 -12.16 -2.02
CA TYR A 74 2.61 -13.20 -2.27
C TYR A 74 3.93 -12.60 -2.74
N LEU A 75 4.98 -12.93 -1.99
CA LEU A 75 6.36 -12.56 -2.23
C LEU A 75 7.08 -13.74 -2.89
N PRO A 76 7.56 -13.65 -4.14
CA PRO A 76 8.24 -14.77 -4.78
C PRO A 76 9.60 -15.03 -4.15
N LYS A 77 10.02 -16.30 -4.10
CA LYS A 77 11.32 -16.70 -3.55
C LYS A 77 12.47 -15.90 -4.17
N GLY A 78 13.39 -15.44 -3.33
CA GLY A 78 14.53 -14.63 -3.72
C GLY A 78 14.22 -13.17 -4.03
N ILE A 79 12.99 -12.68 -3.77
CA ILE A 79 12.73 -11.25 -3.75
C ILE A 79 13.59 -10.58 -2.67
N GLY A 80 14.18 -9.45 -3.03
CA GLY A 80 15.07 -8.66 -2.19
C GLY A 80 14.52 -7.27 -1.99
N PHE A 81 14.81 -6.72 -0.81
CA PHE A 81 14.33 -5.44 -0.32
C PHE A 81 15.52 -4.67 0.24
N CYS A 82 15.95 -3.61 -0.44
CA CYS A 82 17.08 -2.79 -0.03
C CYS A 82 16.59 -1.40 0.39
N THR A 83 16.69 -1.08 1.68
CA THR A 83 16.34 0.24 2.22
C THR A 83 17.58 1.11 2.34
N ASN A 84 17.47 2.42 2.06
CA ASN A 84 18.53 3.37 2.36
C ASN A 84 18.35 3.98 3.76
N ASN A 85 19.47 4.14 4.48
CA ASN A 85 19.52 4.76 5.80
C ASN A 85 20.04 6.22 5.67
N SER A 86 19.35 7.06 4.89
CA SER A 86 19.85 8.40 4.55
C SER A 86 18.99 9.54 5.10
N PHE A 87 19.66 10.58 5.59
CA PHE A 87 19.08 11.88 5.88
C PHE A 87 19.24 12.79 4.67
N VAL A 88 18.18 13.53 4.33
CA VAL A 88 18.19 14.50 3.24
C VAL A 88 17.79 15.88 3.77
N LYS A 89 18.38 16.94 3.21
CA LYS A 89 17.88 18.30 3.43
C LYS A 89 16.63 18.51 2.58
N ILE A 90 15.56 19.01 3.19
CA ILE A 90 14.32 19.38 2.52
C ILE A 90 13.99 20.83 2.81
N LEU A 91 13.28 21.45 1.87
CA LEU A 91 12.67 22.76 2.06
C LEU A 91 11.29 22.59 2.69
N LYS A 92 11.04 23.31 3.78
CA LYS A 92 9.71 23.47 4.37
C LYS A 92 9.31 24.95 4.33
N PRO A 93 8.02 25.29 4.29
CA PRO A 93 7.58 26.66 4.50
C PRO A 93 8.23 27.25 5.76
N ALA A 94 8.70 28.50 5.66
CA ALA A 94 9.23 29.21 6.81
C ALA A 94 8.13 29.37 7.88
N ARG A 95 8.50 29.28 9.17
CA ARG A 95 7.54 29.50 10.27
C ARG A 95 7.17 30.97 10.43
N GLU A 96 8.07 31.86 10.00
CA GLU A 96 7.94 33.32 10.01
C GLU A 96 8.48 33.88 8.70
N GLY A 97 7.82 34.90 8.15
CA GLY A 97 8.19 35.53 6.87
C GLY A 97 7.79 34.74 5.63
N GLU A 98 8.16 35.27 4.46
CA GLU A 98 7.96 34.61 3.17
C GLU A 98 9.15 33.70 2.81
N GLY A 99 8.87 32.55 2.22
CA GLY A 99 9.89 31.65 1.66
C GLY A 99 10.01 30.28 2.32
N PHE A 100 11.16 29.62 2.08
CA PHE A 100 11.42 28.25 2.52
C PHE A 100 12.63 28.19 3.45
N GLN A 101 12.51 27.43 4.54
CA GLN A 101 13.62 27.08 5.43
C GLN A 101 14.14 25.67 5.12
N GLN A 102 15.46 25.49 5.17
CA GLN A 102 16.07 24.16 5.10
C GLN A 102 15.89 23.43 6.43
N THR A 103 15.47 22.17 6.36
CA THR A 103 15.45 21.28 7.51
C THR A 103 15.93 19.90 7.10
N VAL A 104 16.50 19.15 8.04
CA VAL A 104 16.90 17.77 7.80
C VAL A 104 15.68 16.87 8.02
N ALA A 105 15.43 15.96 7.08
CA ALA A 105 14.42 14.94 7.21
C ALA A 105 15.01 13.57 6.86
N PHE A 106 14.62 12.55 7.61
CA PHE A 106 14.90 11.18 7.24
C PHE A 106 13.94 10.75 6.12
N ARG A 107 14.48 10.25 5.02
CA ARG A 107 13.70 9.65 3.93
C ARG A 107 14.27 8.30 3.57
N GLU A 108 13.58 7.28 4.04
CA GLU A 108 13.81 5.90 3.60
C GLU A 108 13.04 5.64 2.31
N TYR A 109 13.75 5.07 1.36
CA TYR A 109 13.30 4.53 0.11
C TYR A 109 13.75 3.07 0.05
N LEU A 110 12.95 2.28 -0.64
CA LEU A 110 13.10 0.85 -0.76
C LEU A 110 13.23 0.49 -2.24
N HIS A 111 14.28 -0.23 -2.58
CA HIS A 111 14.36 -0.95 -3.85
C HIS A 111 13.85 -2.37 -3.66
N ILE A 112 12.87 -2.76 -4.48
CA ILE A 112 12.29 -4.11 -4.50
C ILE A 112 12.77 -4.78 -5.79
N THR A 113 13.42 -5.94 -5.69
CA THR A 113 14.15 -6.53 -6.82
C THR A 113 13.29 -7.39 -7.76
N LYS A 114 12.08 -7.75 -7.36
CA LYS A 114 11.17 -8.60 -8.14
C LYS A 114 9.73 -8.07 -8.12
N GLU A 115 8.91 -8.67 -8.95
CA GLU A 115 7.47 -8.46 -8.94
C GLU A 115 6.82 -8.94 -7.64
N LEU A 116 5.71 -8.30 -7.29
CA LEU A 116 4.89 -8.62 -6.12
C LEU A 116 3.50 -9.00 -6.61
N GLU A 117 2.93 -10.05 -6.04
CA GLU A 117 1.55 -10.42 -6.31
C GLU A 117 0.65 -9.88 -5.18
N ILE A 118 -0.32 -9.05 -5.56
CA ILE A 118 -1.35 -8.53 -4.66
C ILE A 118 -2.60 -9.37 -4.85
N ILE A 119 -3.03 -10.00 -3.77
CA ILE A 119 -4.17 -10.93 -3.73
C ILE A 119 -5.38 -10.19 -3.19
N PHE A 120 -6.52 -10.36 -3.85
CA PHE A 120 -7.80 -9.77 -3.48
C PHE A 120 -8.76 -10.88 -3.07
N GLY A 121 -9.33 -10.79 -1.88
CA GLY A 121 -10.43 -11.62 -1.41
C GLY A 121 -11.73 -10.81 -1.40
N VAL A 122 -12.76 -11.29 -2.08
CA VAL A 122 -14.07 -10.61 -2.18
C VAL A 122 -15.24 -11.56 -1.94
N GLU A 123 -16.39 -10.99 -1.62
CA GLU A 123 -17.60 -11.76 -1.29
C GLU A 123 -18.40 -12.20 -2.52
N SER A 124 -18.31 -11.49 -3.65
CA SER A 124 -19.11 -11.75 -4.84
C SER A 124 -18.30 -11.64 -6.15
N GLU A 125 -18.78 -12.31 -7.20
CA GLU A 125 -18.18 -12.21 -8.55
C GLU A 125 -18.32 -10.79 -9.11
N ASP A 126 -19.41 -10.09 -8.81
CA ASP A 126 -19.60 -8.68 -9.17
C ASP A 126 -18.47 -7.79 -8.61
N ALA A 127 -18.07 -8.01 -7.36
CA ALA A 127 -16.97 -7.28 -6.75
C ALA A 127 -15.64 -7.57 -7.46
N LYS A 128 -15.38 -8.84 -7.79
CA LYS A 128 -14.19 -9.26 -8.53
C LYS A 128 -14.14 -8.60 -9.91
N ILE A 129 -15.23 -8.66 -10.68
CA ILE A 129 -15.34 -8.01 -12.00
C ILE A 129 -15.12 -6.50 -11.86
N TYR A 130 -15.77 -5.87 -10.88
CA TYR A 130 -15.66 -4.44 -10.64
C TYR A 130 -14.21 -4.01 -10.35
N LEU A 131 -13.53 -4.67 -9.42
CA LEU A 131 -12.15 -4.33 -9.06
C LEU A 131 -11.18 -4.62 -10.23
N GLY A 132 -11.37 -5.75 -10.92
CA GLY A 132 -10.55 -6.18 -12.06
C GLY A 132 -10.49 -5.15 -13.20
N ARG A 133 -11.55 -4.35 -13.41
CA ARG A 133 -11.59 -3.26 -14.41
C ARG A 133 -10.50 -2.20 -14.22
N PHE A 134 -9.99 -2.05 -12.99
CA PHE A 134 -9.12 -0.95 -12.61
C PHE A 134 -7.68 -1.35 -12.31
N LEU A 135 -7.41 -2.63 -12.01
CA LEU A 135 -6.08 -3.08 -11.57
C LEU A 135 -4.97 -2.76 -12.57
N HIS A 136 -5.18 -3.07 -13.86
CA HIS A 136 -4.21 -2.79 -14.92
C HIS A 136 -3.95 -1.29 -15.18
N LYS A 137 -4.76 -0.40 -14.59
CA LYS A 137 -4.67 1.06 -14.75
C LYS A 137 -3.93 1.73 -13.59
N ILE A 138 -3.56 0.97 -12.55
CA ILE A 138 -2.83 1.50 -11.40
C ILE A 138 -1.35 1.57 -11.74
N SER A 139 -0.78 2.77 -11.63
CA SER A 139 0.64 3.02 -11.88
C SER A 139 1.47 3.32 -10.64
N TYR A 140 0.84 3.52 -9.47
CA TYR A 140 1.52 3.74 -8.21
C TYR A 140 0.59 3.40 -7.04
N PHE A 141 1.18 3.10 -5.88
CA PHE A 141 0.46 2.95 -4.61
C PHE A 141 0.96 3.96 -3.58
N GLY A 142 0.05 4.75 -3.02
CA GLY A 142 0.39 5.80 -2.06
C GLY A 142 1.06 7.00 -2.74
N LYS A 143 2.38 7.06 -2.72
CA LYS A 143 3.13 8.23 -3.22
C LYS A 143 3.24 8.18 -4.76
N ARG A 144 2.86 9.28 -5.43
CA ARG A 144 2.87 9.40 -6.90
C ARG A 144 4.21 9.11 -7.59
N GLY A 145 5.34 9.25 -6.91
CA GLY A 145 6.67 8.98 -7.46
C GLY A 145 7.17 7.56 -7.25
N CYS A 146 6.34 6.66 -6.72
CA CYS A 146 6.67 5.26 -6.47
C CYS A 146 5.90 4.38 -7.45
N PHE A 147 6.45 4.24 -8.65
CA PHE A 147 5.79 3.59 -9.78
C PHE A 147 5.83 2.07 -9.71
N PHE A 148 4.71 1.48 -10.14
CA PHE A 148 4.49 0.05 -10.30
C PHE A 148 3.93 -0.18 -11.70
N GLN A 149 4.48 -1.15 -12.41
CA GLN A 149 3.99 -1.60 -13.70
C GLN A 149 3.13 -2.85 -13.49
N PHE A 150 1.90 -2.82 -13.98
CA PHE A 150 1.07 -4.03 -14.06
C PHE A 150 1.72 -5.07 -14.98
N ILE A 151 1.78 -6.31 -14.53
CA ILE A 151 2.36 -7.43 -15.28
C ILE A 151 1.26 -8.37 -15.76
N LYS A 152 0.46 -8.92 -14.84
CA LYS A 152 -0.59 -9.88 -15.18
C LYS A 152 -1.69 -9.89 -14.13
N TYR A 153 -2.84 -10.42 -14.55
CA TYR A 153 -3.97 -10.79 -13.71
C TYR A 153 -4.02 -12.32 -13.58
N SER A 154 -4.46 -12.84 -12.43
CA SER A 154 -4.69 -14.27 -12.22
C SER A 154 -6.00 -14.51 -11.47
N ASP A 155 -6.84 -15.42 -11.98
CA ASP A 155 -7.98 -15.97 -11.23
C ASP A 155 -7.57 -17.06 -10.24
N GLU A 156 -6.35 -17.57 -10.37
CA GLU A 156 -5.75 -18.58 -9.50
C GLU A 156 -4.54 -17.95 -8.80
N PRO A 157 -4.76 -17.19 -7.72
CA PRO A 157 -3.67 -16.49 -7.04
C PRO A 157 -2.82 -17.46 -6.23
N SER A 158 -1.55 -17.10 -6.04
CA SER A 158 -0.68 -17.81 -5.08
C SER A 158 -1.24 -17.69 -3.65
N GLU A 159 -0.86 -18.61 -2.76
CA GLU A 159 -1.20 -18.46 -1.35
C GLU A 159 -0.41 -17.31 -0.70
N SER A 160 -1.10 -16.39 -0.02
CA SER A 160 -0.46 -15.27 0.68
C SER A 160 0.59 -15.78 1.65
N ASN A 161 1.84 -15.35 1.50
CA ASN A 161 2.93 -15.70 2.40
C ASN A 161 3.30 -14.56 3.37
N VAL A 162 2.72 -13.38 3.18
CA VAL A 162 2.59 -12.35 4.22
C VAL A 162 1.35 -12.69 5.04
N LYS A 163 1.50 -12.76 6.37
CA LYS A 163 0.43 -13.20 7.28
C LYS A 163 0.10 -12.11 8.29
N PRO A 164 -1.16 -12.00 8.75
CA PRO A 164 -1.46 -11.26 9.96
C PRO A 164 -0.64 -11.79 11.13
N PHE A 165 -0.22 -10.90 12.03
CA PHE A 165 0.42 -11.29 13.28
C PHE A 165 -0.57 -12.05 14.14
N ASP A 166 -0.16 -13.25 14.52
CA ASP A 166 -0.88 -14.13 15.45
C ASP A 166 0.18 -14.67 16.42
N PRO A 167 0.06 -14.42 17.73
CA PRO A 167 1.04 -14.89 18.71
C PRO A 167 1.16 -16.42 18.76
N ASP A 168 0.13 -17.15 18.28
CA ASP A 168 0.13 -18.61 18.25
C ASP A 168 0.76 -19.16 16.95
N LEU A 169 0.96 -18.32 15.93
CA LEU A 169 1.65 -18.70 14.69
C LEU A 169 3.16 -18.54 14.85
N ASN A 170 3.89 -19.65 14.70
CA ASN A 170 5.36 -19.66 14.70
C ASN A 170 5.95 -19.19 13.36
N VAL A 171 5.56 -17.99 12.92
CA VAL A 171 6.02 -17.36 11.67
C VAL A 171 7.02 -16.26 12.01
N PHE A 172 8.26 -16.42 11.55
CA PHE A 172 9.31 -15.43 11.74
C PHE A 172 9.40 -14.48 10.55
N GLY A 173 9.69 -13.22 10.82
CA GLY A 173 9.79 -12.21 9.76
C GLY A 173 9.84 -10.78 10.28
N LEU A 174 9.85 -9.84 9.34
CA LEU A 174 9.71 -8.42 9.61
C LEU A 174 8.25 -8.12 9.98
N ILE A 175 8.04 -7.48 11.13
CA ILE A 175 6.72 -7.08 11.61
C ILE A 175 6.47 -5.62 11.22
N GLU A 176 5.39 -5.35 10.51
CA GLU A 176 4.97 -3.99 10.12
C GLU A 176 3.49 -3.75 10.43
N GLU A 177 3.17 -2.56 10.93
CA GLU A 177 1.79 -2.10 11.07
C GLU A 177 1.35 -1.39 9.78
N HIS A 178 0.28 -1.90 9.17
CA HIS A 178 -0.32 -1.39 7.94
C HIS A 178 -1.71 -0.83 8.21
N ASP A 179 -2.05 0.27 7.55
CA ASP A 179 -3.41 0.82 7.55
C ASP A 179 -4.30 0.06 6.56
N ASP A 180 -5.58 -0.11 6.90
CA ASP A 180 -6.65 -0.53 6.00
C ASP A 180 -7.95 0.27 6.26
N PHE A 181 -8.92 0.12 5.37
CA PHE A 181 -10.26 0.68 5.52
C PHE A 181 -11.00 0.02 6.69
N ASP A 182 -11.60 0.83 7.54
CA ASP A 182 -12.54 0.34 8.54
C ASP A 182 -13.84 -0.15 7.87
N SER A 183 -14.49 -1.18 8.43
CA SER A 183 -15.73 -1.74 7.86
C SER A 183 -16.91 -0.76 7.91
N SER A 184 -16.88 0.22 8.82
CA SER A 184 -17.88 1.30 8.91
C SER A 184 -17.55 2.51 8.02
N LEU A 185 -16.42 2.48 7.31
CA LEU A 185 -15.98 3.60 6.48
C LEU A 185 -17.00 3.89 5.37
N THR A 186 -17.21 5.18 5.10
CA THR A 186 -18.05 5.66 3.99
C THR A 186 -17.21 6.43 2.97
N PHE A 187 -17.75 6.61 1.76
CA PHE A 187 -17.07 7.37 0.71
C PHE A 187 -16.73 8.80 1.13
N GLU A 188 -17.64 9.49 1.83
CA GLU A 188 -17.42 10.84 2.35
C GLU A 188 -16.20 10.94 3.30
N GLN A 189 -15.79 9.84 3.93
CA GLN A 189 -14.64 9.83 4.84
C GLN A 189 -13.30 9.63 4.12
N VAL A 190 -13.31 9.21 2.85
CA VAL A 190 -12.10 9.11 2.01
C VAL A 190 -12.05 10.20 0.93
N ASN A 191 -13.10 10.99 0.81
CA ASN A 191 -13.17 12.13 -0.08
C ASN A 191 -12.36 13.31 0.49
N ASN A 192 -11.31 13.74 -0.22
CA ASN A 192 -10.48 14.87 0.19
C ASN A 192 -11.21 16.23 0.20
N PHE A 193 -12.38 16.34 -0.43
CA PHE A 193 -13.22 17.54 -0.43
C PHE A 193 -14.24 17.56 0.70
N SER A 194 -14.33 16.48 1.49
CA SER A 194 -15.20 16.37 2.66
C SER A 194 -14.48 16.85 3.91
N SER A 195 -15.25 17.39 4.87
CA SER A 195 -14.76 17.72 6.21
C SER A 195 -14.70 16.53 7.16
N LYS A 196 -15.16 15.34 6.74
CA LYS A 196 -15.18 14.14 7.58
C LYS A 196 -13.80 13.49 7.65
N ASN A 197 -13.43 13.08 8.86
CA ASN A 197 -12.20 12.35 9.09
C ASN A 197 -12.28 10.90 8.58
N THR A 198 -11.22 10.46 7.92
CA THR A 198 -11.03 9.07 7.52
C THR A 198 -10.88 8.18 8.75
N LYS A 199 -11.63 7.08 8.79
CA LYS A 199 -11.40 5.99 9.75
C LYS A 199 -10.51 4.94 9.12
N ARG A 200 -9.48 4.51 9.84
CA ARG A 200 -8.57 3.45 9.41
C ARG A 200 -8.48 2.43 10.52
N LYS A 201 -8.51 1.16 10.14
CA LYS A 201 -8.07 0.08 11.03
C LYS A 201 -6.59 -0.18 10.79
N LYS A 202 -5.96 -0.79 11.78
CA LYS A 202 -4.55 -1.17 11.72
C LYS A 202 -4.46 -2.69 11.72
N GLU A 203 -3.59 -3.21 10.88
CA GLU A 203 -3.28 -4.63 10.79
C GLU A 203 -1.78 -4.80 10.93
N ILE A 204 -1.37 -5.67 11.84
CA ILE A 204 0.04 -6.03 11.99
C ILE A 204 0.30 -7.20 11.06
N LEU A 205 1.24 -7.04 10.14
CA LEU A 205 1.63 -8.06 9.18
C LEU A 205 3.05 -8.56 9.48
N ILE A 206 3.24 -9.87 9.33
CA ILE A 206 4.54 -10.53 9.35
C ILE A 206 4.93 -10.80 7.89
N LEU A 207 5.98 -10.14 7.43
CA LEU A 207 6.60 -10.38 6.15
C LEU A 207 7.72 -11.41 6.34
N PRO A 208 7.75 -12.53 5.61
CA PRO A 208 8.74 -13.60 5.78
C PRO A 208 10.11 -13.22 5.22
N LEU A 209 10.68 -12.12 5.71
CA LEU A 209 11.93 -11.52 5.24
C LEU A 209 13.00 -11.65 6.31
N GLU A 210 14.18 -12.09 5.88
CA GLU A 210 15.37 -12.17 6.70
C GLU A 210 16.28 -10.98 6.43
N ASN A 211 16.87 -10.40 7.47
CA ASN A 211 17.93 -9.41 7.29
C ASN A 211 19.22 -10.14 6.86
N ILE A 212 19.67 -9.87 5.64
CA ILE A 212 20.88 -10.50 5.08
C ILE A 212 22.12 -9.68 5.42
N SER A 213 22.01 -8.36 5.36
CA SER A 213 23.11 -7.46 5.69
C SER A 213 22.59 -6.08 6.06
N SER A 214 23.31 -5.39 6.94
CA SER A 214 23.02 -4.01 7.29
C SER A 214 24.31 -3.22 7.43
N SER A 215 24.27 -1.95 7.06
CA SER A 215 25.36 -0.99 7.22
C SER A 215 24.81 0.36 7.65
N LYS A 216 25.70 1.34 7.83
CA LYS A 216 25.31 2.73 8.07
C LYS A 216 24.43 3.30 6.95
N SER A 217 24.62 2.85 5.70
CA SER A 217 24.00 3.48 4.54
C SER A 217 22.77 2.74 4.02
N PHE A 218 22.63 1.44 4.33
CA PHE A 218 21.53 0.62 3.83
C PHE A 218 21.28 -0.61 4.70
N SER A 219 20.09 -1.20 4.55
CA SER A 219 19.77 -2.54 5.05
C SER A 219 19.18 -3.37 3.92
N PHE A 220 19.63 -4.62 3.78
CA PHE A 220 19.16 -5.56 2.76
C PHE A 220 18.45 -6.75 3.40
N TYR A 221 17.23 -6.99 2.95
CA TYR A 221 16.38 -8.09 3.38
C TYR A 221 16.02 -8.97 2.18
N LYS A 222 15.79 -10.26 2.43
CA LYS A 222 15.45 -11.22 1.37
C LYS A 222 14.52 -12.30 1.88
N LEU A 223 13.65 -12.80 1.01
CA LEU A 223 12.97 -14.09 1.21
C LEU A 223 13.84 -15.20 0.61
N SER A 224 14.40 -16.04 1.48
CA SER A 224 15.37 -17.09 1.13
C SER A 224 14.77 -18.29 0.37
#